data_AF-A0A810MW93-F1
#
_entry.id   AF-A0A810MW93-F1
#
_cell.length_a   1.000
_cell.length_b   1.000
_cell.length_c   1.000
_cell.angle_alpha   90.00
_cell.angle_beta   90.00
_cell.angle_gamma   90.00
#
_symmetry.space_group_name_H-M   'P 1'
#
loop_
_entity.id
_entity.type
_entity.pdbx_description
1 polymer ?
#
loop_
_entity_poly.entity_id
_entity_poly.type
_entity_poly.pdbx_seq_one_letter_code
_entity_poly.pdbx_strand_id
1 'polypeptide(L)'
;MPEVVLYPARVSSLRDAELNALVAEAVVDCYDEHEQLSGLFIMIQDNLAVPFGTEVLGVPVVIRKVDLRSSGIVAICHRGRLRQAIGILDLPLPDPAPDGAQWIEAYRWWAGAQ
;
A
#
# COMPACT_ATOMS: atom_id res chain seq x y z
N MET A 1 -19.22 16.34 24.90
CA MET A 1 -17.77 16.05 24.90
C MET A 1 -17.59 14.88 23.94
N PRO A 2 -16.96 15.01 22.76
CA PRO A 2 -16.60 13.80 22.03
C PRO A 2 -15.30 13.24 22.61
N GLU A 3 -15.35 11.94 22.87
CA GLU A 3 -14.27 11.08 23.33
C GLU A 3 -13.17 11.05 22.25
N VAL A 4 -11.94 11.35 22.65
CA VAL A 4 -10.77 11.20 21.78
C VAL A 4 -10.53 9.69 21.64
N VAL A 5 -11.02 9.12 20.55
CA VAL A 5 -10.67 7.75 20.14
C VAL A 5 -9.20 7.77 19.73
N LEU A 6 -8.32 7.36 20.65
CA LEU A 6 -6.92 7.11 20.36
C LEU A 6 -6.84 5.81 19.55
N TYR A 7 -6.66 5.93 18.23
CA TYR A 7 -6.23 4.80 17.42
C TYR A 7 -4.84 4.35 17.92
N PRO A 8 -4.61 3.05 18.19
CA PRO A 8 -3.27 2.57 18.50
C PRO A 8 -2.40 2.69 17.24
N ALA A 9 -1.69 3.81 17.11
CA ALA A 9 -0.63 3.95 16.15
C ALA A 9 0.63 3.28 16.69
N ARG A 10 0.92 2.06 16.23
CA ARG A 10 2.27 1.67 15.80
C ARG A 10 2.16 0.81 14.54
N VAL A 11 1.84 1.49 13.44
CA VAL A 11 2.52 1.14 12.18
C VAL A 11 4.00 1.13 12.53
N SER A 12 4.72 0.03 12.27
CA SER A 12 6.17 0.00 12.38
C SER A 12 6.72 0.98 11.35
N SER A 13 6.73 2.28 11.69
CA SER A 13 7.16 3.34 10.80
C SER A 13 8.62 3.06 10.46
N LEU A 14 8.86 2.57 9.25
CA LEU A 14 10.19 2.48 8.70
C LEU A 14 10.82 3.86 8.80
N ARG A 15 12.11 3.90 9.13
CA ARG A 15 12.85 5.16 9.14
C ARG A 15 12.95 5.66 7.70
N ASP A 16 13.02 6.97 7.52
CA ASP A 16 13.13 7.59 6.19
C ASP A 16 14.25 6.98 5.34
N ALA A 17 15.38 6.60 5.95
CA ALA A 17 16.48 5.92 5.25
C ALA A 17 16.10 4.53 4.71
N GLU A 18 15.27 3.78 5.43
CA GLU A 18 14.79 2.46 5.02
C GLU A 18 13.76 2.60 3.88
N LEU A 19 12.85 3.59 3.98
CA LEU A 19 11.91 3.91 2.91
C LEU A 19 12.65 4.36 1.63
N ASN A 20 13.65 5.23 1.75
CA ASN A 20 14.47 5.65 0.63
C ASN A 20 15.22 4.48 -0.02
N ALA A 21 15.71 3.53 0.78
CA ALA A 21 16.38 2.33 0.25
C ALA A 21 15.41 1.44 -0.55
N LEU A 22 14.19 1.23 -0.04
CA LEU A 22 13.14 0.48 -0.76
C LEU A 22 12.75 1.19 -2.06
N VAL A 23 12.57 2.51 -2.02
CA VAL A 23 12.27 3.28 -3.23
C VAL A 23 13.42 3.17 -4.24
N ALA A 24 14.67 3.36 -3.80
CA ALA A 24 15.85 3.24 -4.65
C ALA A 24 15.97 1.86 -5.31
N GLU A 25 15.64 0.79 -4.57
CA GLU A 25 15.57 -0.57 -5.13
C GLU A 25 14.50 -0.69 -6.21
N ALA A 26 13.30 -0.15 -5.96
CA ALA A 26 12.19 -0.22 -6.91
C ALA A 26 12.40 0.61 -8.19
N VAL A 27 13.29 1.62 -8.16
CA VAL A 27 13.47 2.59 -9.26
C VAL A 27 14.87 2.59 -9.90
N VAL A 28 15.68 1.57 -9.60
CA VAL A 28 17.11 1.52 -9.97
C VAL A 28 17.38 1.78 -11.47
N ASP A 29 16.49 1.30 -12.35
CA ASP A 29 16.61 1.41 -13.81
C ASP A 29 15.48 2.26 -14.44
N CYS A 30 14.88 3.17 -13.67
CA CYS A 30 13.81 4.04 -14.14
C CYS A 30 14.32 5.42 -14.55
N TYR A 31 13.88 5.90 -15.71
CA TYR A 31 14.24 7.19 -16.30
C TYR A 31 13.16 8.27 -16.11
N ASP A 32 11.91 7.89 -15.87
CA ASP A 32 10.79 8.80 -15.63
C ASP A 32 9.82 8.30 -14.54
N GLU A 33 8.86 9.15 -14.17
CA GLU A 33 7.86 8.83 -13.13
C GLU A 33 6.95 7.65 -13.48
N HIS A 34 6.68 7.40 -14.77
CA HIS A 34 5.84 6.29 -15.21
C HIS A 34 6.57 4.95 -15.02
N GLU A 35 7.85 4.92 -15.34
CA GLU A 35 8.72 3.78 -15.08
C GLU A 35 8.90 3.56 -13.58
N GLN A 36 9.11 4.62 -12.79
CA GLN A 36 9.21 4.52 -11.33
C GLN A 36 7.93 3.94 -10.71
N LEU A 37 6.76 4.44 -11.14
CA LEU A 37 5.46 3.93 -10.71
C LEU A 37 5.29 2.44 -11.07
N SER A 38 5.76 2.04 -12.25
CA SER A 38 5.71 0.66 -12.72
C SER A 38 6.66 -0.23 -11.90
N GLY A 39 7.87 0.23 -11.58
CA GLY A 39 8.83 -0.48 -10.72
C GLY A 39 8.27 -0.71 -9.32
N LEU A 40 7.71 0.34 -8.69
CA LEU A 40 7.03 0.24 -7.39
C LEU A 40 5.83 -0.73 -7.45
N PHE A 41 5.07 -0.72 -8.53
CA PHE A 41 3.97 -1.67 -8.74
C PHE A 41 4.44 -3.13 -8.76
N ILE A 42 5.53 -3.43 -9.48
CA ILE A 42 6.09 -4.78 -9.52
C ILE A 42 6.56 -5.21 -8.13
N MET A 43 7.28 -4.34 -7.40
CA MET A 43 7.74 -4.67 -6.06
C MET A 43 6.58 -4.97 -5.10
N ILE A 44 5.48 -4.21 -5.17
CA ILE A 44 4.27 -4.52 -4.39
C ILE A 44 3.62 -5.82 -4.87
N GLN A 45 3.46 -6.02 -6.18
CA GLN A 45 2.79 -7.19 -6.74
C GLN A 45 3.48 -8.50 -6.37
N ASP A 46 4.82 -8.52 -6.39
CA ASP A 46 5.60 -9.74 -6.19
C ASP A 46 5.80 -10.07 -4.71
N ASN A 47 5.83 -9.06 -3.83
CA ASN A 47 6.18 -9.24 -2.42
C ASN A 47 5.00 -9.15 -1.46
N LEU A 48 3.91 -8.45 -1.81
CA LEU A 48 2.77 -8.31 -0.91
C LEU A 48 2.02 -9.64 -0.79
N ALA A 49 2.03 -10.20 0.42
CA ALA A 49 1.26 -11.39 0.72
C ALA A 49 -0.24 -11.10 0.59
N VAL A 50 -0.90 -11.83 -0.31
CA VAL A 50 -2.35 -11.82 -0.50
C VAL A 50 -2.88 -13.26 -0.50
N PRO A 51 -4.10 -13.51 0.01
CA PRO A 51 -5.06 -12.53 0.51
C PRO A 51 -4.84 -12.11 1.97
N PHE A 52 -5.24 -10.90 2.32
CA PHE A 52 -5.35 -10.43 3.71
C PHE A 52 -6.62 -9.63 3.94
N GLY A 53 -7.10 -9.61 5.19
CA GLY A 53 -8.26 -8.83 5.61
C GLY A 53 -7.87 -7.44 6.10
N THR A 54 -8.70 -6.43 5.82
CA THR A 54 -8.58 -5.09 6.40
C THR A 54 -9.96 -4.42 6.47
N GLU A 55 -10.06 -3.24 7.07
CA GLU A 55 -11.28 -2.46 7.16
C GLU A 55 -11.17 -1.15 6.41
N VAL A 56 -12.03 -0.95 5.40
CA VAL A 56 -12.09 0.31 4.63
C VAL A 56 -13.32 1.07 5.07
N LEU A 57 -13.14 2.26 5.66
CA LEU A 57 -14.23 3.07 6.22
C LEU A 57 -15.13 2.27 7.20
N GLY A 58 -14.52 1.41 8.02
CA GLY A 58 -15.22 0.54 8.97
C GLY A 58 -15.93 -0.66 8.34
N VAL A 59 -15.69 -0.95 7.06
CA VAL A 59 -16.25 -2.09 6.36
C VAL A 59 -15.17 -3.16 6.17
N PRO A 60 -15.35 -4.39 6.70
CA PRO A 60 -14.39 -5.46 6.49
C PRO A 60 -14.37 -5.91 5.03
N VAL A 61 -13.17 -5.97 4.47
CA VAL A 61 -12.89 -6.38 3.10
C VAL A 61 -11.68 -7.32 3.05
N VAL A 62 -11.58 -8.11 1.98
CA VAL A 62 -10.41 -8.96 1.71
C VAL A 62 -9.69 -8.45 0.49
N ILE A 63 -8.42 -8.09 0.64
CA ILE A 63 -7.53 -7.74 -0.46
C ILE A 63 -7.05 -9.05 -1.10
N ARG A 64 -7.19 -9.17 -2.42
CA ARG A 64 -6.81 -10.40 -3.15
C ARG A 64 -5.70 -10.22 -4.16
N LYS A 65 -5.50 -9.00 -4.66
CA LYS A 65 -4.41 -8.65 -5.56
C LYS A 65 -4.24 -7.13 -5.60
N VAL A 66 -3.15 -6.70 -6.20
CA VAL A 66 -2.93 -5.32 -6.63
C VAL A 66 -2.97 -5.24 -8.16
N ASP A 67 -3.26 -4.06 -8.68
CA ASP A 67 -3.34 -3.78 -10.11
C ASP A 67 -2.81 -2.37 -10.40
N LEU A 68 -2.33 -2.13 -11.61
CA LEU A 68 -1.89 -0.82 -12.06
C LEU A 68 -2.96 -0.20 -12.97
N ARG A 69 -3.36 1.03 -12.69
CA ARG A 69 -4.34 1.78 -13.48
C ARG A 69 -3.79 3.17 -13.83
N SER A 70 -4.50 3.88 -14.70
CA SER A 70 -4.17 5.28 -15.02
C SER A 70 -4.18 6.22 -13.81
N SER A 71 -4.89 5.86 -12.74
CA SER A 71 -4.93 6.59 -11.46
C SER A 71 -3.86 6.14 -10.46
N GLY A 72 -2.90 5.32 -10.86
CA GLY A 72 -1.89 4.73 -9.97
C GLY A 72 -2.21 3.30 -9.54
N ILE A 73 -1.54 2.85 -8.48
CA ILE A 73 -1.65 1.47 -7.99
C ILE A 73 -2.91 1.31 -7.15
N VAL A 74 -3.69 0.26 -7.42
CA VAL A 74 -4.92 -0.05 -6.70
C VAL A 74 -4.88 -1.44 -6.08
N ALA A 75 -5.47 -1.60 -4.91
CA ALA A 75 -5.80 -2.88 -4.32
C ALA A 75 -7.19 -3.33 -4.76
N ILE A 76 -7.32 -4.58 -5.16
CA ILE A 76 -8.61 -5.18 -5.50
C ILE A 76 -9.17 -5.87 -4.27
N CYS A 77 -10.17 -5.22 -3.68
CA CYS A 77 -10.84 -5.67 -2.49
C CYS A 77 -12.15 -6.42 -2.83
N HIS A 78 -12.47 -7.40 -2.00
CA HIS A 78 -13.65 -8.23 -2.12
C HIS A 78 -14.48 -8.17 -0.84
N ARG A 79 -15.79 -8.04 -1.00
CA ARG A 79 -16.79 -8.21 0.05
C ARG A 79 -17.93 -9.08 -0.46
N GLY A 80 -17.93 -10.36 -0.08
CA GLY A 80 -18.84 -11.34 -0.66
C GLY A 80 -18.68 -11.41 -2.18
N ARG A 81 -19.74 -11.06 -2.92
CA ARG A 81 -19.73 -11.03 -4.40
C ARG A 81 -19.27 -9.69 -4.99
N LEU A 82 -19.16 -8.65 -4.17
CA LEU A 82 -18.74 -7.33 -4.62
C LEU A 82 -17.21 -7.28 -4.75
N ARG A 83 -16.75 -6.66 -5.84
CA ARG A 83 -15.34 -6.42 -6.14
C ARG A 83 -15.15 -4.95 -6.43
N GLN A 84 -14.24 -4.31 -5.72
CA GLN A 84 -13.94 -2.89 -5.88
C GLN A 84 -12.43 -2.65 -5.90
N ALA A 85 -12.02 -1.62 -6.63
CA ALA A 85 -10.65 -1.12 -6.60
C ALA A 85 -10.56 0.06 -5.64
N ILE A 86 -9.52 0.08 -4.81
CA ILE A 86 -9.20 1.16 -3.87
C ILE A 86 -7.75 1.56 -4.14
N GLY A 87 -7.45 2.86 -4.18
CA GLY A 87 -6.07 3.33 -4.31
C GLY A 87 -5.19 2.76 -3.19
N ILE A 88 -4.00 2.27 -3.51
CA ILE A 88 -3.09 1.72 -2.47
C ILE A 88 -2.72 2.79 -1.43
N LEU A 89 -2.62 4.05 -1.84
CA LEU A 89 -2.31 5.15 -0.92
C LEU A 89 -3.35 5.23 0.22
N ASP A 90 -4.63 4.99 -0.11
CA ASP A 90 -5.76 5.02 0.81
C ASP A 90 -6.04 3.67 1.50
N LEU A 91 -5.25 2.62 1.24
CA LEU A 91 -5.51 1.27 1.76
C LEU A 91 -5.06 1.14 3.23
N PRO A 92 -5.97 1.04 4.21
CA PRO A 92 -5.57 0.76 5.58
C PRO A 92 -4.94 -0.63 5.67
N LEU A 93 -3.81 -0.72 6.37
CA LEU A 93 -3.14 -1.99 6.66
C LEU A 93 -3.66 -2.55 7.99
N PRO A 94 -3.93 -3.86 8.08
CA PRO A 94 -4.29 -4.50 9.33
C PRO A 94 -3.09 -4.53 10.31
N ASP A 95 -3.36 -4.83 11.58
CA ASP A 95 -2.35 -5.16 12.58
C ASP A 95 -2.56 -6.60 13.07
N PRO A 96 -1.60 -7.52 12.87
CA PRO A 96 -0.30 -7.31 12.22
C PRO A 96 -0.41 -7.07 10.71
N ALA A 97 0.54 -6.30 10.17
CA ALA A 97 0.64 -6.06 8.73
C ALA A 97 0.98 -7.35 7.96
N PRO A 98 0.49 -7.51 6.72
CA PRO A 98 0.87 -8.64 5.89
C PRO A 98 2.34 -8.54 5.47
N ASP A 99 2.97 -9.69 5.21
CA ASP A 99 4.32 -9.72 4.65
C ASP A 99 4.36 -8.92 3.34
N GLY A 100 5.44 -8.15 3.14
CA GLY A 100 5.59 -7.27 1.98
C GLY A 100 4.89 -5.91 2.09
N ALA A 101 4.21 -5.60 3.20
CA ALA A 101 3.58 -4.30 3.42
C ALA A 101 4.55 -3.11 3.35
N GLN A 102 5.85 -3.32 3.59
CA GLN A 102 6.86 -2.27 3.44
C GLN A 102 6.91 -1.66 2.03
N TRP A 103 6.53 -2.42 1.00
CA TRP A 103 6.48 -1.91 -0.37
C TRP A 103 5.30 -0.95 -0.59
N ILE A 104 4.21 -1.11 0.17
CA ILE A 104 3.12 -0.14 0.21
C ILE A 104 3.58 1.15 0.89
N GLU A 105 4.37 1.04 1.97
CA GLU A 105 4.94 2.21 2.64
C GLU A 105 5.95 2.94 1.76
N ALA A 106 6.80 2.21 1.02
CA ALA A 106 7.71 2.79 0.04
C ALA A 106 6.97 3.57 -1.04
N TYR A 107 5.87 3.03 -1.58
CA TYR A 107 5.04 3.74 -2.55
C TYR A 107 4.38 4.99 -1.96
N ARG A 108 3.88 4.92 -0.73
CA ARG A 108 3.34 6.10 -0.02
C ARG A 108 4.40 7.18 0.18
N TRP A 109 5.61 6.78 0.53
CA TRP A 109 6.74 7.70 0.70
C TRP A 109 7.10 8.37 -0.62
N TRP A 110 7.28 7.60 -1.70
CA TRP A 110 7.58 8.11 -3.04
C TRP A 110 6.50 9.08 -3.52
N ALA A 111 5.21 8.76 -3.33
CA ALA A 111 4.10 9.62 -3.75
C ALA A 111 4.00 10.92 -2.94
N GLY A 112 4.44 10.93 -1.68
CA GLY A 112 4.46 12.11 -0.82
C GLY A 112 5.69 13.00 -0.98
N ALA A 113 6.74 12.50 -1.62
CA ALA A 113 8.00 13.21 -1.87
C ALA A 113 8.03 13.97 -3.21
N GLN A 114 6.94 13.92 -3.97
CA GLN A 114 6.73 14.65 -5.23
C GLN A 114 6.62 16.16 -5.01
#